data_AF-A0A7X0HUZ8-F1
#
_entry.id   AF-A0A7X0HUZ8-F1
#
_cell.length_a   1.000
_cell.length_b   1.000
_cell.length_c   1.000
_cell.angle_alpha   90.00
_cell.angle_beta   90.00
_cell.angle_gamma   90.00
#
_symmetry.space_group_name_H-M   'P 1'
#
loop_
_entity.id
_entity.type
_entity.pdbx_description
1 polymer ?
#
loop_
_entity_poly.entity_id
_entity_poly.type
_entity_poly.pdbx_seq_one_letter_code
_entity_poly.pdbx_strand_id
1 'polypeptide(L)'
;MIEGKGLGGKRVCPTKLSLTNRMDSNLKRLATSCGMPKATLAALIIERCMSDPLYVSQLQKEFNVNPSYLVMPVTRNGEVELVVRRTVQ
;
A
#
# COMPACT_ATOMS: atom_id res chain seq x y z
N MET A 1 6.25 -16.47 -14.66
CA MET A 1 6.11 -15.89 -13.31
C MET A 1 5.05 -16.73 -12.62
N ILE A 2 5.40 -17.51 -11.59
CA ILE A 2 4.43 -18.39 -10.92
C ILE A 2 3.80 -17.59 -9.79
N GLU A 3 2.65 -16.99 -10.06
CA GLU A 3 1.79 -16.38 -9.06
C GLU A 3 1.16 -17.50 -8.22
N GLY A 4 1.28 -17.43 -6.88
CA GLY A 4 0.51 -18.31 -5.98
C GLY A 4 1.28 -19.29 -5.08
N LYS A 5 2.62 -19.33 -5.10
CA LYS A 5 3.38 -20.06 -4.05
C LYS A 5 3.77 -19.11 -2.92
N GLY A 6 2.85 -18.91 -1.97
CA GLY A 6 3.04 -18.01 -0.83
C GLY A 6 4.18 -18.44 0.08
N LEU A 7 5.07 -17.50 0.45
CA LEU A 7 6.13 -17.71 1.45
C LEU A 7 5.60 -17.71 2.90
N GLY A 8 4.31 -18.02 3.12
CA GLY A 8 3.70 -18.08 4.44
C GLY A 8 3.77 -16.76 5.21
N GLY A 9 3.32 -15.66 4.60
CA GLY A 9 3.33 -14.33 5.24
C GLY A 9 4.72 -13.69 5.40
N LYS A 10 5.78 -14.31 4.87
CA LYS A 10 7.11 -13.70 4.85
C LYS A 10 7.14 -12.56 3.83
N ARG A 11 7.67 -11.41 4.27
CA ARG A 11 7.97 -10.28 3.40
C ARG A 11 9.02 -10.70 2.39
N VAL A 12 8.65 -10.64 1.11
CA VAL A 12 9.45 -11.19 0.01
C VAL A 12 10.63 -10.28 -0.35
N CYS A 13 10.50 -8.98 -0.10
CA CYS A 13 11.52 -7.98 -0.45
C CYS A 13 11.63 -6.89 0.63
N PRO A 14 12.84 -6.52 1.10
CA PRO A 14 13.02 -5.35 1.94
C PRO A 14 12.81 -4.06 1.11
N THR A 15 11.81 -3.26 1.46
CA THR A 15 11.55 -1.97 0.80
C THR A 15 12.44 -0.87 1.40
N LYS A 16 13.29 -0.25 0.58
CA LYS A 16 13.99 1.00 0.94
C LYS A 16 13.05 2.17 0.68
N LEU A 17 12.56 2.83 1.73
CA LEU A 17 11.75 4.04 1.63
C LEU A 17 12.66 5.27 1.67
N SER A 18 12.48 6.19 0.74
CA SER A 18 13.10 7.51 0.78
C SER A 18 12.12 8.49 1.43
N LEU A 19 12.46 8.99 2.62
CA LEU A 19 11.64 9.91 3.42
C LEU A 19 12.45 11.14 3.80
N THR A 20 11.79 12.28 3.99
CA THR A 20 12.44 13.44 4.61
C THR A 20 12.80 13.12 6.06
N ASN A 21 13.86 13.75 6.60
CA ASN A 21 14.28 13.54 7.99
C ASN A 21 13.15 13.74 9.00
N ARG A 22 12.27 14.73 8.76
CA ARG A 22 11.11 14.99 9.62
C ARG A 22 10.12 13.83 9.57
N MET A 23 9.81 13.29 8.39
CA MET A 23 8.86 12.19 8.26
C MET A 23 9.42 10.88 8.84
N ASP A 24 10.72 10.61 8.67
CA ASP A 24 11.35 9.44 9.28
C ASP A 24 11.26 9.48 10.82
N SER A 25 11.50 10.67 11.40
CA SER A 25 11.37 10.90 12.85
C SER A 25 9.92 10.70 13.32
N ASN A 26 8.93 11.23 12.60
CA ASN A 26 7.52 11.04 12.91
C ASN A 26 7.12 9.57 12.86
N LEU A 27 7.52 8.85 11.80
CA LEU A 27 7.26 7.43 11.65
C LEU A 27 7.93 6.62 12.77
N LYS A 28 9.15 6.97 13.18
CA LYS A 28 9.83 6.33 14.31
C LYS A 28 9.06 6.53 15.63
N ARG A 29 8.58 7.75 15.90
CA ARG A 29 7.79 8.05 17.11
C ARG A 29 6.50 7.25 17.14
N LEU A 30 5.78 7.20 16.01
CA LEU A 30 4.55 6.42 15.89
C LEU A 30 4.82 4.92 16.04
N ALA A 31 5.91 4.42 15.46
CA ALA A 31 6.33 3.03 15.61
C ALA A 31 6.61 2.68 17.08
N THR A 32 7.31 3.55 17.81
CA THR A 32 7.53 3.41 19.25
C THR A 32 6.21 3.40 20.02
N SER A 33 5.27 4.31 19.74
CA SER A 33 3.97 4.34 20.45
C SER A 33 3.13 3.10 20.18
N CYS A 34 3.27 2.48 19.00
CA CYS A 34 2.58 1.24 18.64
C CYS A 34 3.33 -0.03 19.04
N GLY A 35 4.52 0.07 19.66
CA GLY A 35 5.32 -1.09 20.04
C GLY A 35 5.81 -1.93 18.86
N MET A 36 5.99 -1.33 17.69
CA MET A 36 6.34 -2.04 16.45
C MET A 36 7.66 -1.54 15.86
N PRO A 37 8.41 -2.39 15.12
CA PRO A 37 9.51 -1.93 14.31
C PRO A 37 9.04 -0.93 13.25
N LYS A 38 9.82 0.14 13.00
CA LYS A 38 9.53 1.19 12.02
C LYS A 38 9.09 0.64 10.66
N ALA A 39 9.83 -0.35 10.14
CA ALA A 39 9.54 -0.98 8.86
C ALA A 39 8.22 -1.75 8.86
N THR A 40 7.84 -2.35 9.99
CA THR A 40 6.58 -3.07 10.13
C THR A 40 5.40 -2.13 10.14
N LEU A 41 5.49 -1.03 10.88
CA LEU A 41 4.46 -0.01 10.86
C LEU A 41 4.32 0.62 9.47
N ALA A 42 5.42 0.92 8.79
CA ALA A 42 5.39 1.47 7.44
C ALA A 42 4.65 0.56 6.45
N ALA A 43 4.94 -0.74 6.46
CA ALA A 43 4.23 -1.71 5.62
C ALA A 43 2.74 -1.73 5.93
N LEU A 44 2.37 -1.76 7.22
CA LEU A 44 0.96 -1.77 7.64
C LEU A 44 0.22 -0.49 7.24
N ILE A 45 0.86 0.68 7.34
CA ILE A 45 0.27 1.94 6.86
C ILE A 45 0.01 1.85 5.35
N ILE A 46 1.00 1.37 4.58
CA ILE A 46 0.86 1.24 3.13
C ILE A 46 -0.28 0.27 2.77
N GLU A 47 -0.35 -0.90 3.40
CA GLU A 47 -1.43 -1.88 3.21
C GLU A 47 -2.81 -1.25 3.53
N ARG A 48 -2.91 -0.52 4.65
CA ARG A 48 -4.14 0.18 5.04
C ARG A 48 -4.54 1.25 4.03
N CYS A 49 -3.58 2.06 3.56
CA CYS A 49 -3.81 3.07 2.55
C CYS A 49 -4.26 2.47 1.22
N MET A 50 -3.67 1.35 0.77
CA MET A 50 -4.09 0.67 -0.45
C MET A 50 -5.47 0.01 -0.31
N SER A 51 -5.85 -0.39 0.91
CA SER A 51 -7.16 -0.98 1.20
C SER A 51 -8.31 0.02 1.25
N ASP A 52 -8.01 1.32 1.43
CA ASP A 52 -9.03 2.36 1.53
C ASP A 52 -9.38 2.91 0.12
N PRO A 53 -10.61 2.63 -0.39
CA PRO A 53 -11.02 3.10 -1.71
C PRO A 53 -11.04 4.63 -1.83
N LEU A 54 -11.34 5.33 -0.74
CA LEU A 54 -11.39 6.80 -0.74
C LEU A 54 -9.99 7.37 -0.87
N TYR A 55 -9.04 6.86 -0.07
CA TYR A 55 -7.65 7.26 -0.15
C TYR A 55 -7.05 6.98 -1.54
N VAL A 56 -7.27 5.77 -2.07
CA VAL A 56 -6.81 5.41 -3.43
C VAL A 56 -7.43 6.31 -4.50
N SER A 57 -8.71 6.66 -4.36
CA SER A 57 -9.37 7.58 -5.29
C SER A 57 -8.81 9.00 -5.21
N GLN A 58 -8.51 9.50 -4.00
CA GLN A 58 -7.93 10.83 -3.81
C GLN A 58 -6.51 10.90 -4.37
N LEU A 59 -5.68 9.89 -4.09
CA LEU A 59 -4.31 9.82 -4.59
C LEU A 59 -4.29 9.82 -6.13
N GLN A 60 -5.17 9.04 -6.75
CA GLN A 60 -5.28 9.02 -8.21
C GLN A 60 -5.85 10.32 -8.78
N LYS A 61 -6.73 11.03 -8.07
CA LYS A 61 -7.20 12.34 -8.52
C LYS A 61 -6.05 13.36 -8.60
N GLU A 62 -5.09 13.28 -7.68
CA GLU A 62 -3.97 14.23 -7.59
C GLU A 62 -2.81 13.87 -8.53
N PHE A 63 -2.47 12.58 -8.65
CA PHE A 63 -1.23 12.15 -9.30
C PHE A 63 -1.42 11.27 -10.54
N ASN A 64 -2.64 10.88 -10.90
CA ASN A 64 -2.84 10.02 -12.07
C ASN A 64 -2.47 10.75 -13.37
N VAL A 65 -1.64 10.11 -14.18
CA VAL A 65 -1.22 10.64 -15.49
C VAL A 65 -2.14 10.17 -16.62
N ASN A 66 -2.74 8.96 -16.49
CA ASN A 66 -3.54 8.36 -17.56
C ASN A 66 -4.85 7.76 -17.00
N PRO A 67 -6.03 8.30 -17.38
CA PRO A 67 -7.33 7.82 -16.91
C PRO A 67 -7.62 6.33 -17.17
N SER A 68 -7.02 5.73 -18.20
CA SER A 68 -7.25 4.31 -18.54
C SER A 68 -6.64 3.33 -17.54
N TYR A 69 -5.75 3.80 -16.65
CA TYR A 69 -5.08 2.99 -15.63
C TYR A 69 -5.61 3.24 -14.23
N LEU A 70 -6.78 3.88 -14.10
CA LEU A 70 -7.40 4.05 -12.80
C LEU A 70 -7.67 2.69 -12.15
N VAL A 71 -7.26 2.52 -10.90
CA VAL A 71 -7.43 1.30 -10.12
C VAL A 71 -8.49 1.47 -9.03
N MET A 72 -9.02 0.34 -8.58
CA MET A 72 -9.93 0.25 -7.45
C MET A 72 -9.50 -0.93 -6.56
N PRO A 73 -9.42 -0.74 -5.24
CA PRO A 73 -9.20 -1.87 -4.33
C PRO A 73 -10.43 -2.77 -4.31
N VAL A 74 -10.19 -4.06 -4.44
CA VAL A 74 -11.18 -5.14 -4.34
C VAL A 74 -10.64 -6.18 -3.37
N THR A 75 -11.48 -6.62 -2.44
CA THR A 75 -11.11 -7.71 -1.53
C THR A 75 -11.39 -9.05 -2.20
N ARG A 76 -10.37 -9.90 -2.36
CA ARG A 76 -10.49 -11.28 -2.82
C ARG A 76 -9.78 -12.20 -1.84
N ASN A 77 -10.45 -13.27 -1.40
CA ASN A 77 -9.90 -14.26 -0.47
C ASN A 77 -9.30 -13.64 0.82
N GLY A 78 -9.84 -12.50 1.28
CA GLY A 78 -9.35 -11.78 2.46
C GLY A 78 -8.13 -10.88 2.20
N GLU A 79 -7.60 -10.85 0.97
CA GLU A 79 -6.51 -9.96 0.56
C GLU A 79 -7.02 -8.83 -0.33
N VAL A 80 -6.36 -7.68 -0.26
CA VAL A 80 -6.70 -6.50 -1.07
C VAL A 80 -5.91 -6.56 -2.38
N GLU A 81 -6.64 -6.58 -3.50
CA GLU A 81 -6.09 -6.54 -4.85
C GLU A 81 -6.52 -5.23 -5.52
N LEU A 82 -5.57 -4.48 -6.10
CA LEU A 82 -5.88 -3.30 -6.93
C LEU A 82 -6.17 -3.76 -8.36
N VAL A 83 -7.40 -3.54 -8.83
CA VAL A 83 -7.80 -3.89 -10.20
C VAL A 83 -8.03 -2.64 -11.04
N VAL A 84 -7.59 -2.66 -12.29
CA VAL A 84 -7.85 -1.56 -13.24
C VAL A 84 -9.35 -1.48 -13.51
N ARG A 85 -9.91 -0.28 -13.40
CA ARG A 85 -11.27 0.06 -13.81
C ARG A 85 -11.37 -0.08 -15.32
N ARG A 86 -11.63 -1.29 -15.79
CA ARG A 86 -12.03 -1.50 -17.19
C ARG A 86 -13.40 -0.85 -17.35
N THR A 87 -13.43 0.28 -18.04
CA THR A 87 -14.66 0.86 -18.55
C THR A 87 -15.29 -0.18 -19.47
N VAL A 88 -16.35 -0.84 -19.01
CA VAL A 88 -17.23 -1.58 -19.91
C VAL A 88 -17.87 -0.49 -20.77
N GLN A 89 -17.52 -0.45 -22.06
CA GLN A 89 -18.18 0.39 -23.06
C GLN A 89 -19.62 -0.08 -23.26
#